data_AF-A0A6B3B3M0-F1
#
_entry.id   AF-A0A6B3B3M0-F1
#
_cell.length_a   1.000
_cell.length_b   1.000
_cell.length_c   1.000
_cell.angle_alpha   90.00
_cell.angle_beta   90.00
_cell.angle_gamma   90.00
#
_symmetry.space_group_name_H-M   'P 1'
#
loop_
_entity.id
_entity.type
_entity.pdbx_description
1 polymer ?
#
loop_
_entity_poly.entity_id
_entity_poly.type
_entity_poly.pdbx_seq_one_letter_code
_entity_poly.pdbx_strand_id
1 'polypeptide(L)'
;MSSPVLLVIAHGSRDPRHAATVHALTARVRALRPGLRVETGFLDFNAPSVPRLLERLSAEGAPEVVALPLLLTRAFHAKSDIPAVLREARAALPRLRVRQAEVLGPSPLLNATLERRLYEAGVRPGDRGSTGLVLASAGSSDPEAIAVIAEIARELRHTGWCSVRPAFASASLPRTEDAVRALRAEGVRRVAVAPYVIAPGRLPDRIAAGAAEAGAEVLAGVLGPAPELARLL
;
A
#
# COMPACT_ATOMS: atom_id res chain seq x y z
N MET A 1 -14.67 3.16 -29.34
CA MET A 1 -15.15 3.51 -27.99
C MET A 1 -13.99 4.16 -27.25
N SER A 2 -14.20 5.30 -26.60
CA SER A 2 -13.12 5.94 -25.81
C SER A 2 -12.73 5.01 -24.65
N SER A 3 -11.43 4.86 -24.39
CA SER A 3 -10.93 4.02 -23.30
C SER A 3 -11.35 4.60 -21.94
N PRO A 4 -11.61 3.75 -20.93
CA PRO A 4 -11.95 4.23 -19.60
C PRO A 4 -10.77 5.00 -19.01
N VAL A 5 -11.07 5.99 -18.17
CA VAL A 5 -10.07 6.72 -17.38
C VAL A 5 -9.79 5.94 -16.10
N LEU A 6 -8.52 5.64 -15.82
CA LEU A 6 -8.11 5.06 -14.55
C LEU A 6 -7.93 6.18 -13.53
N LEU A 7 -8.81 6.23 -12.53
CA LEU A 7 -8.69 7.14 -11.39
C LEU A 7 -8.05 6.41 -10.21
N VAL A 8 -6.78 6.68 -9.94
CA VAL A 8 -6.08 6.17 -8.77
C VAL A 8 -6.45 7.03 -7.56
N ILE A 9 -7.09 6.41 -6.56
CA ILE A 9 -7.59 7.07 -5.36
C ILE A 9 -6.64 6.78 -4.20
N ALA A 10 -5.87 7.78 -3.79
CA ALA A 10 -5.11 7.73 -2.55
C ALA A 10 -5.91 8.38 -1.41
N HIS A 11 -5.64 8.00 -0.16
CA HIS A 11 -6.25 8.68 0.98
C HIS A 11 -5.74 10.12 1.10
N GLY A 12 -4.45 10.32 0.84
CA GLY A 12 -3.76 11.59 1.01
C GLY A 12 -3.09 11.71 2.37
N SER A 13 -2.21 12.70 2.50
CA SER A 13 -1.42 12.94 3.70
C SER A 13 -0.92 14.38 3.74
N ARG A 14 -0.73 14.89 4.96
CA ARG A 14 -0.01 16.16 5.19
C ARG A 14 1.49 16.05 4.90
N ASP A 15 2.02 14.84 4.81
CA ASP A 15 3.42 14.62 4.42
C ASP A 15 3.58 14.77 2.89
N PRO A 16 4.36 15.74 2.40
CA PRO A 16 4.53 15.96 0.95
C PRO A 16 5.17 14.78 0.24
N ARG A 17 5.97 13.95 0.93
CA ARG A 17 6.58 12.73 0.38
C ARG A 17 5.51 11.72 -0.07
N HIS A 18 4.33 11.76 0.55
CA HIS A 18 3.23 10.88 0.21
C HIS A 18 2.69 11.18 -1.19
N ALA A 19 2.27 12.42 -1.44
CA ALA A 19 1.73 12.83 -2.74
C ALA A 19 2.78 12.65 -3.85
N ALA A 20 4.04 13.01 -3.58
CA ALA A 20 5.14 12.78 -4.51
C ALA A 20 5.29 11.29 -4.89
N THR A 21 5.17 10.39 -3.91
CA THR A 21 5.23 8.94 -4.15
C THR A 21 4.06 8.44 -4.99
N VAL A 22 2.84 8.90 -4.70
CA VAL A 22 1.64 8.51 -5.47
C VAL A 22 1.75 9.01 -6.91
N HIS A 23 2.20 10.25 -7.13
CA HIS A 23 2.41 10.78 -8.47
C HIS A 23 3.51 10.04 -9.24
N ALA A 24 4.61 9.68 -8.57
CA ALA A 24 5.65 8.86 -9.18
C ALA A 24 5.12 7.47 -9.59
N LEU A 25 4.28 6.86 -8.77
CA LEU A 25 3.64 5.59 -9.08
C LEU A 25 2.72 5.73 -10.31
N THR A 26 1.83 6.74 -10.35
CA THR A 26 0.93 6.93 -11.49
C THR A 26 1.65 7.35 -12.77
N ALA A 27 2.75 8.10 -12.67
CA ALA A 27 3.63 8.37 -13.82
C ALA A 27 4.20 7.08 -14.40
N ARG A 28 4.55 6.11 -13.56
CA ARG A 28 5.04 4.81 -14.02
C ARG A 28 3.94 3.95 -14.66
N VAL A 29 2.72 4.00 -14.15
CA VAL A 29 1.55 3.37 -14.81
C VAL A 29 1.34 3.95 -16.20
N ARG A 30 1.38 5.29 -16.35
CA ARG A 30 1.27 5.96 -17.66
C ARG A 30 2.37 5.52 -18.64
N ALA A 31 3.61 5.39 -18.15
CA ALA A 31 4.72 4.90 -18.96
C ALA A 31 4.54 3.43 -19.40
N LEU A 32 3.99 2.58 -18.54
CA LEU A 32 3.67 1.19 -18.87
C LEU A 32 2.47 1.05 -19.82
N ARG A 33 1.57 2.04 -19.85
CA ARG A 33 0.32 2.04 -20.62
C ARG A 33 0.11 3.39 -21.34
N PRO A 34 0.87 3.71 -22.41
CA PRO A 34 0.84 5.03 -23.06
C PRO A 34 -0.52 5.49 -23.61
N GLY A 35 -1.45 4.56 -23.86
CA GLY A 35 -2.81 4.87 -24.30
C GLY A 35 -3.85 4.99 -23.18
N LEU A 36 -3.48 4.71 -21.92
CA LEU A 36 -4.38 4.78 -20.78
C LEU A 36 -4.30 6.16 -20.13
N ARG A 37 -5.43 6.87 -20.09
CA ARG A 37 -5.52 8.08 -19.27
C ARG A 37 -5.58 7.69 -17.80
N VAL A 38 -4.53 8.04 -17.06
CA VAL A 38 -4.45 7.84 -15.61
C VAL A 38 -4.55 9.19 -14.92
N GLU A 39 -5.41 9.27 -13.91
CA GLU A 39 -5.62 10.44 -13.06
C GLU A 39 -5.35 10.05 -11.60
N THR A 40 -4.98 11.02 -10.77
CA THR A 40 -4.72 10.81 -9.34
C THR A 40 -5.65 11.72 -8.56
N GLY A 41 -6.47 11.13 -7.69
CA GLY A 41 -7.35 11.85 -6.78
C GLY A 41 -7.08 11.46 -5.33
N PHE A 42 -7.34 12.41 -4.43
CA PHE A 42 -7.17 12.22 -3.00
C PHE A 42 -8.50 12.34 -2.27
N LEU A 43 -8.68 11.56 -1.20
CA LEU A 43 -9.84 11.69 -0.32
C LEU A 43 -9.68 12.90 0.61
N ASP A 44 -8.47 13.13 1.10
CA ASP A 44 -8.18 14.18 2.07
C ASP A 44 -6.77 14.76 1.86
N PHE A 45 -6.48 15.90 2.51
CA PHE A 45 -5.19 16.62 2.59
C PHE A 45 -4.52 17.12 1.29
N ASN A 46 -4.75 16.47 0.16
CA ASN A 46 -4.09 16.78 -1.10
C ASN A 46 -5.12 17.07 -2.20
N ALA A 47 -4.67 17.77 -3.24
CA ALA A 47 -5.47 18.09 -4.42
C ALA A 47 -4.93 17.33 -5.65
N PRO A 48 -5.80 17.03 -6.65
CA PRO A 48 -7.23 17.28 -6.66
C PRO A 48 -8.00 16.29 -5.77
N SER A 49 -9.12 16.74 -5.19
CA SER A 49 -10.02 15.83 -4.48
C SER A 49 -10.77 14.91 -5.46
N VAL A 50 -11.13 13.70 -5.02
CA VAL A 50 -11.87 12.74 -5.85
C VAL A 50 -13.17 13.35 -6.43
N PRO A 51 -14.03 14.05 -5.67
CA PRO A 51 -15.24 14.66 -6.23
C PRO A 51 -14.94 15.66 -7.36
N ARG A 52 -13.98 16.57 -7.14
CA ARG A 52 -13.63 17.61 -8.13
C ARG A 52 -13.04 17.02 -9.40
N LEU A 53 -12.28 15.94 -9.26
CA LEU A 53 -11.72 15.22 -10.39
C LEU A 53 -12.80 14.50 -11.21
N LEU A 54 -13.79 13.88 -10.55
CA LEU A 54 -14.93 13.25 -11.23
C LEU A 54 -15.81 14.28 -11.96
N GLU A 55 -16.08 15.44 -11.34
CA GLU A 55 -16.78 16.56 -11.99
C GLU A 55 -16.06 17.00 -13.27
N ARG A 56 -14.73 17.20 -13.19
CA ARG A 56 -13.90 17.57 -14.32
C ARG A 56 -13.96 16.53 -15.44
N LEU A 57 -13.79 15.25 -15.11
CA LEU A 57 -13.85 14.15 -16.08
C LEU A 57 -15.23 14.04 -16.74
N SER A 58 -16.31 14.28 -15.99
CA SER A 58 -17.66 14.35 -16.56
C SER A 58 -17.82 15.52 -17.52
N ALA A 59 -17.29 16.70 -17.18
CA ALA A 59 -17.36 17.89 -18.04
C ALA A 59 -16.55 17.72 -19.34
N GLU A 60 -15.46 16.98 -19.29
CA GLU A 60 -14.64 16.60 -20.45
C GLU A 60 -15.29 15.48 -21.31
N GLY A 61 -16.45 14.96 -20.91
CA GLY A 61 -17.17 13.93 -21.66
C GLY A 61 -16.59 12.52 -21.52
N ALA A 62 -15.85 12.22 -20.44
CA ALA A 62 -15.39 10.86 -20.18
C ALA A 62 -16.60 9.91 -20.06
N PRO A 63 -16.65 8.80 -20.83
CA PRO A 63 -17.79 7.89 -20.77
C PRO A 63 -17.73 6.97 -19.53
N GLU A 64 -16.52 6.64 -19.08
CA GLU A 64 -16.28 5.69 -17.99
C GLU A 64 -15.02 6.04 -17.19
N VAL A 65 -15.11 5.88 -15.87
CA VAL A 65 -14.02 5.99 -14.90
C VAL A 65 -13.93 4.70 -14.11
N VAL A 66 -12.74 4.09 -14.09
CA VAL A 66 -12.38 3.01 -13.18
C VAL A 66 -11.67 3.62 -11.97
N ALA A 67 -12.38 3.70 -10.85
CA ALA A 67 -11.87 4.18 -9.57
C ALA A 67 -11.10 3.05 -8.87
N LEU A 68 -9.78 3.17 -8.79
CA LEU A 68 -8.88 2.20 -8.18
C LEU A 68 -8.41 2.68 -6.80
N PRO A 69 -8.88 2.07 -5.70
CA PRO A 69 -8.39 2.35 -4.35
C PRO A 69 -6.91 1.96 -4.21
N LEU A 70 -6.06 2.91 -3.83
CA LEU A 70 -4.66 2.67 -3.51
C LEU A 70 -4.53 2.11 -2.08
N LEU A 71 -5.16 0.95 -1.85
CA LEU A 71 -5.27 0.26 -0.56
C LEU A 71 -4.71 -1.17 -0.69
N LEU A 72 -3.96 -1.62 0.32
CA LEU A 72 -3.29 -2.93 0.30
C LEU A 72 -4.14 -4.09 0.84
N THR A 73 -5.20 -3.78 1.58
CA THR A 73 -6.16 -4.75 2.12
C THR A 73 -7.56 -4.15 2.08
N ARG A 74 -8.60 -5.00 2.14
CA ARG A 74 -9.98 -4.54 2.35
C ARG A 74 -10.17 -4.12 3.80
N ALA A 75 -9.67 -2.94 4.16
CA ALA A 75 -9.88 -2.32 5.48
C ALA A 75 -11.08 -1.35 5.46
N PHE A 76 -11.42 -0.78 6.62
CA PHE A 76 -12.55 0.15 6.82
C PHE A 76 -12.74 1.20 5.71
N HIS A 77 -11.66 1.85 5.24
CA HIS A 77 -11.75 2.87 4.17
C HIS A 77 -12.21 2.31 2.80
N ALA A 78 -11.90 1.05 2.50
CA ALA A 78 -12.43 0.37 1.32
C ALA A 78 -13.93 0.05 1.47
N LYS A 79 -14.41 -0.08 2.72
CA LYS A 79 -15.79 -0.44 3.06
C LYS A 79 -16.71 0.79 3.21
N SER A 80 -16.16 1.96 3.53
CA SER A 80 -16.97 3.15 3.87
C SER A 80 -16.67 4.38 3.01
N ASP A 81 -15.46 4.96 3.12
CA ASP A 81 -15.19 6.31 2.60
C ASP A 81 -15.21 6.39 1.08
N ILE A 82 -14.49 5.48 0.40
CA ILE A 82 -14.45 5.46 -1.07
C ILE A 82 -15.84 5.11 -1.63
N PRO A 83 -16.52 4.05 -1.16
CA PRO A 83 -17.88 3.76 -1.61
C PRO A 83 -18.85 4.94 -1.42
N ALA A 84 -18.77 5.66 -0.30
CA ALA A 84 -19.61 6.82 -0.03
C ALA A 84 -19.37 7.95 -1.05
N VAL A 85 -18.10 8.35 -1.24
CA VAL A 85 -17.73 9.39 -2.21
C VAL A 85 -18.13 9.02 -3.63
N LEU A 86 -17.92 7.76 -4.03
CA LEU A 86 -18.29 7.30 -5.38
C LEU A 86 -19.82 7.22 -5.57
N ARG A 87 -20.58 6.87 -4.53
CA ARG A 87 -22.04 6.86 -4.56
C ARG A 87 -22.59 8.28 -4.74
N GLU A 88 -22.07 9.25 -4.00
CA GLU A 88 -22.45 10.66 -4.14
C GLU A 88 -22.13 11.19 -5.55
N ALA A 89 -20.93 10.88 -6.06
CA ALA A 89 -20.55 11.27 -7.42
C ALA A 89 -21.46 10.65 -8.49
N ARG A 90 -21.85 9.38 -8.35
CA ARG A 90 -22.79 8.72 -9.29
C ARG A 90 -24.17 9.36 -9.28
N ALA A 91 -24.64 9.82 -8.12
CA ALA A 91 -25.91 10.54 -8.01
C ALA A 91 -25.84 11.92 -8.67
N ALA A 92 -24.73 12.64 -8.50
CA ALA A 92 -24.53 13.98 -9.06
C ALA A 92 -24.20 13.98 -10.57
N LEU A 93 -23.57 12.91 -11.08
CA LEU A 93 -23.05 12.82 -12.45
C LEU A 93 -23.65 11.62 -13.21
N PRO A 94 -24.96 11.61 -13.51
CA PRO A 94 -25.66 10.42 -14.04
C PRO A 94 -25.19 9.97 -15.43
N ARG A 95 -24.48 10.84 -16.17
CA ARG A 95 -23.91 10.50 -17.49
C ARG A 95 -22.53 9.85 -17.40
N LEU A 96 -21.84 9.96 -16.25
CA LEU A 96 -20.52 9.39 -16.03
C LEU A 96 -20.64 8.00 -15.42
N ARG A 97 -20.19 6.96 -16.15
CA ARG A 97 -20.13 5.61 -15.57
C ARG A 97 -18.92 5.50 -14.66
N VAL A 98 -19.12 5.27 -13.37
CA VAL A 98 -18.02 5.10 -12.41
C VAL A 98 -18.04 3.68 -11.87
N ARG A 99 -16.98 2.90 -12.10
CA ARG A 99 -16.81 1.55 -11.54
C ARG A 99 -15.68 1.57 -10.52
N GLN A 100 -15.91 0.96 -9.37
CA GLN A 100 -14.86 0.78 -8.37
C GLN A 100 -14.13 -0.54 -8.65
N ALA A 101 -12.81 -0.50 -8.73
CA ALA A 101 -11.96 -1.69 -8.78
C ALA A 101 -11.74 -2.25 -7.37
N GLU A 102 -11.25 -3.49 -7.30
CA GLU A 102 -10.83 -4.07 -6.02
C GLU A 102 -9.62 -3.33 -5.44
N VAL A 103 -9.37 -3.55 -4.14
CA VAL A 103 -8.11 -3.14 -3.50
C VAL A 103 -6.94 -3.94 -4.09
N LEU A 104 -5.71 -3.48 -3.88
CA LEU A 104 -4.53 -4.03 -4.55
C LEU A 104 -4.12 -5.42 -4.03
N GLY A 105 -4.41 -5.74 -2.77
CA GLY A 105 -3.89 -6.93 -2.11
C GLY A 105 -4.93 -7.89 -1.56
N PRO A 106 -4.54 -9.16 -1.33
CA PRO A 106 -3.19 -9.71 -1.53
C PRO A 106 -2.84 -9.96 -3.01
N SER A 107 -1.56 -9.84 -3.36
CA SER A 107 -1.07 -10.04 -4.74
C SER A 107 0.40 -10.47 -4.78
N PRO A 108 0.80 -11.43 -5.65
CA PRO A 108 2.20 -11.78 -5.84
C PRO A 108 3.10 -10.60 -6.22
N LEU A 109 2.55 -9.57 -6.90
CA LEU A 109 3.29 -8.36 -7.25
C LEU A 109 3.60 -7.47 -6.03
N LEU A 110 2.78 -7.54 -4.97
CA LEU A 110 3.07 -6.88 -3.70
C LEU A 110 4.19 -7.60 -2.95
N ASN A 111 4.19 -8.93 -2.97
CA ASN A 111 5.28 -9.74 -2.41
C ASN A 111 6.59 -9.47 -3.17
N ALA A 112 6.57 -9.43 -4.50
CA ALA A 112 7.73 -9.06 -5.31
C ALA A 112 8.22 -7.63 -5.00
N THR A 113 7.29 -6.69 -4.75
CA THR A 113 7.66 -5.33 -4.32
C THR A 113 8.37 -5.34 -2.96
N LEU A 114 7.86 -6.09 -1.99
CA LEU A 114 8.50 -6.25 -0.68
C LEU A 114 9.92 -6.82 -0.80
N GLU A 115 10.08 -7.90 -1.56
CA GLU A 115 11.38 -8.54 -1.78
C GLU A 115 12.37 -7.57 -2.42
N ARG A 116 11.93 -6.80 -3.41
CA ARG A 116 12.73 -5.73 -4.01
C ARG A 116 13.22 -4.73 -2.96
N ARG A 117 12.33 -4.24 -2.10
CA ARG A 117 12.69 -3.26 -1.05
C ARG A 117 13.67 -3.84 -0.04
N LEU A 118 13.52 -5.11 0.31
CA LEU A 118 14.46 -5.82 1.19
C LEU A 118 15.84 -5.96 0.54
N TYR A 119 15.90 -6.25 -0.75
CA TYR A 119 17.16 -6.37 -1.49
C TYR A 119 17.87 -5.03 -1.68
N GLU A 120 17.12 -3.98 -1.98
CA GLU A 120 17.61 -2.60 -2.02
C GLU A 120 18.17 -2.18 -0.65
N ALA A 121 17.60 -2.67 0.45
CA ALA A 121 18.07 -2.44 1.82
C ALA A 121 19.21 -3.36 2.29
N GLY A 122 19.69 -4.27 1.42
CA GLY A 122 20.88 -5.08 1.69
C GLY A 122 20.62 -6.50 2.18
N VAL A 123 19.37 -6.98 2.23
CA VAL A 123 19.10 -8.41 2.39
C VAL A 123 19.56 -9.13 1.12
N ARG A 124 20.22 -10.28 1.24
CA ARG A 124 20.53 -11.15 0.09
C ARG A 124 19.58 -12.35 0.08
N PRO A 125 19.26 -12.93 -1.10
CA PRO A 125 18.43 -14.14 -1.17
C PRO A 125 18.92 -15.29 -0.28
N GLY A 126 20.23 -15.48 -0.17
CA GLY A 126 20.83 -16.51 0.69
C GLY A 126 20.67 -16.27 2.19
N ASP A 127 20.35 -15.03 2.62
CA ASP A 127 20.21 -14.68 4.04
C ASP A 127 18.86 -15.10 4.63
N ARG A 128 17.84 -15.36 3.78
CA ARG A 128 16.44 -15.59 4.20
C ARG A 128 16.32 -16.69 5.26
N GLY A 129 17.01 -17.82 5.06
CA GLY A 129 16.96 -18.96 5.97
C GLY A 129 17.56 -18.71 7.36
N SER A 130 18.26 -17.59 7.54
CA SER A 130 18.86 -17.17 8.82
C SER A 130 18.36 -15.82 9.34
N THR A 131 17.42 -15.19 8.61
CA THR A 131 16.91 -13.85 8.89
C THR A 131 15.42 -13.92 9.24
N GLY A 132 15.04 -13.37 10.39
CA GLY A 132 13.63 -13.17 10.72
C GLY A 132 13.09 -11.93 10.03
N LEU A 133 11.85 -11.97 9.58
CA LEU A 133 11.20 -10.86 8.90
C LEU A 133 10.04 -10.33 9.75
N VAL A 134 10.01 -9.02 9.98
CA VAL A 134 8.83 -8.33 10.51
C VAL A 134 8.11 -7.66 9.34
N LEU A 135 6.90 -8.13 9.03
CA LEU A 135 6.02 -7.50 8.06
C LEU A 135 5.18 -6.43 8.78
N ALA A 136 5.65 -5.18 8.73
CA ALA A 136 5.07 -4.08 9.48
C ALA A 136 4.06 -3.29 8.62
N SER A 137 2.78 -3.33 8.98
CA SER A 137 1.72 -2.60 8.28
C SER A 137 1.18 -1.43 9.11
N ALA A 138 0.30 -0.62 8.51
CA ALA A 138 -0.38 0.47 9.19
C ALA A 138 -1.14 0.02 10.47
N GLY A 139 -1.74 -1.17 10.42
CA GLY A 139 -2.75 -1.62 11.38
C GLY A 139 -4.16 -1.17 11.04
N SER A 140 -5.14 -1.87 11.61
CA SER A 140 -6.57 -1.64 11.37
C SER A 140 -7.39 -2.09 12.58
N SER A 141 -8.52 -1.44 12.86
CA SER A 141 -9.52 -1.98 13.80
C SER A 141 -10.33 -3.12 13.19
N ASP A 142 -10.28 -3.30 11.88
CA ASP A 142 -10.95 -4.37 11.14
C ASP A 142 -10.19 -5.71 11.28
N PRO A 143 -10.77 -6.74 11.92
CA PRO A 143 -10.14 -8.05 12.07
C PRO A 143 -9.80 -8.75 10.75
N GLU A 144 -10.58 -8.54 9.69
CA GLU A 144 -10.30 -9.14 8.38
C GLU A 144 -9.01 -8.58 7.79
N ALA A 145 -8.80 -7.26 7.93
CA ALA A 145 -7.58 -6.62 7.46
C ALA A 145 -6.34 -7.14 8.23
N ILE A 146 -6.48 -7.37 9.54
CA ILE A 146 -5.41 -7.97 10.36
C ILE A 146 -5.12 -9.40 9.90
N ALA A 147 -6.17 -10.21 9.68
CA ALA A 147 -6.04 -11.60 9.24
C ALA A 147 -5.32 -11.73 7.89
N VAL A 148 -5.62 -10.84 6.93
CA VAL A 148 -4.91 -10.80 5.64
C VAL A 148 -3.43 -10.53 5.81
N ILE A 149 -3.02 -9.62 6.70
CA ILE A 149 -1.59 -9.37 6.95
C ILE A 149 -0.92 -10.57 7.60
N ALA A 150 -1.60 -11.26 8.52
CA ALA A 150 -1.10 -12.50 9.13
C ALA A 150 -0.95 -13.62 8.09
N GLU A 151 -1.87 -13.72 7.13
CA GLU A 151 -1.79 -14.66 6.03
C GLU A 151 -0.62 -14.35 5.09
N ILE A 152 -0.41 -13.09 4.69
CA ILE A 152 0.75 -12.69 3.88
C ILE A 152 2.06 -13.03 4.62
N ALA A 153 2.13 -12.79 5.93
CA ALA A 153 3.30 -13.18 6.73
C ALA A 153 3.54 -14.70 6.69
N ARG A 154 2.49 -15.52 6.78
CA ARG A 154 2.56 -16.98 6.67
C ARG A 154 3.03 -17.40 5.28
N GLU A 155 2.50 -16.80 4.22
CA GLU A 155 2.93 -17.07 2.83
C GLU A 155 4.40 -16.71 2.61
N LEU A 156 4.85 -15.55 3.10
CA LEU A 156 6.25 -15.15 3.03
C LEU A 156 7.15 -16.15 3.79
N ARG A 157 6.70 -16.70 4.93
CA ARG A 157 7.46 -17.75 5.61
C ARG A 157 7.71 -18.97 4.72
N HIS A 158 6.74 -19.33 3.87
CA HIS A 158 6.88 -20.43 2.93
C HIS A 158 7.85 -20.14 1.76
N THR A 159 8.36 -18.90 1.62
CA THR A 159 9.36 -18.53 0.60
C THR A 159 10.81 -18.58 1.10
N GLY A 160 11.05 -19.22 2.25
CA GLY A 160 12.38 -19.54 2.77
C GLY A 160 12.89 -18.64 3.89
N TRP A 161 12.06 -17.73 4.41
CA TRP A 161 12.38 -16.94 5.61
C TRP A 161 12.37 -17.80 6.87
N CYS A 162 13.33 -17.61 7.77
CA CYS A 162 13.43 -18.45 8.97
C CYS A 162 12.22 -18.29 9.91
N SER A 163 11.71 -17.07 10.02
CA SER A 163 10.50 -16.73 10.76
C SER A 163 9.94 -15.43 10.18
N VAL A 164 8.61 -15.28 10.16
CA VAL A 164 7.94 -14.06 9.70
C VAL A 164 6.86 -13.67 10.70
N ARG A 165 6.88 -12.43 11.18
CA ARG A 165 5.93 -11.89 12.16
C ARG A 165 5.21 -10.67 11.60
N PRO A 166 3.87 -10.61 11.65
CA PRO A 166 3.15 -9.38 11.37
C PRO A 166 3.34 -8.38 12.52
N ALA A 167 3.40 -7.09 12.20
CA ALA A 167 3.39 -6.00 13.17
C ALA A 167 2.55 -4.81 12.66
N PHE A 168 2.10 -3.96 13.56
CA PHE A 168 1.15 -2.89 13.27
C PHE A 168 1.56 -1.56 13.91
N ALA A 169 1.68 -0.52 13.08
CA ALA A 169 2.07 0.82 13.50
C ALA A 169 1.00 1.57 14.31
N SER A 170 -0.25 1.09 14.25
CA SER A 170 -1.41 1.67 14.93
C SER A 170 -2.53 0.63 15.10
N ALA A 171 -3.60 0.98 15.83
CA ALA A 171 -4.88 0.27 15.97
C ALA A 171 -4.85 -1.16 16.56
N SER A 172 -3.92 -2.01 16.14
CA SER A 172 -3.77 -3.42 16.52
C SER A 172 -2.39 -3.66 17.11
N LEU A 173 -2.20 -4.72 17.87
CA LEU A 173 -0.89 -5.20 18.35
C LEU A 173 -0.50 -6.49 17.60
N PRO A 174 0.79 -6.87 17.54
CA PRO A 174 1.96 -6.26 18.19
C PRO A 174 2.51 -5.01 17.46
N ARG A 175 3.33 -4.20 18.16
CA ARG A 175 4.12 -3.13 17.54
C ARG A 175 5.37 -3.70 16.85
N THR A 176 6.10 -2.85 16.11
CA THR A 176 7.29 -3.28 15.36
C THR A 176 8.40 -3.74 16.29
N GLU A 177 8.67 -2.94 17.32
CA GLU A 177 9.65 -3.20 18.36
C GLU A 177 9.36 -4.50 19.13
N ASP A 178 8.09 -4.80 19.40
CA ASP A 178 7.66 -6.03 20.05
C ASP A 178 7.91 -7.25 19.17
N ALA A 179 7.59 -7.16 17.88
CA ALA A 179 7.80 -8.25 16.93
C ALA A 179 9.29 -8.55 16.72
N VAL A 180 10.14 -7.51 16.68
CA VAL A 180 11.60 -7.66 16.63
C VAL A 180 12.11 -8.35 17.90
N ARG A 181 11.69 -7.90 19.08
CA ARG A 181 12.09 -8.52 20.38
C ARG A 181 11.64 -9.98 20.47
N ALA A 182 10.43 -10.30 19.99
CA ALA A 182 9.91 -11.66 19.97
C ALA A 182 10.78 -12.58 19.09
N LEU A 183 11.15 -12.14 17.88
CA LEU A 183 12.07 -12.90 17.02
C LEU A 183 13.42 -13.14 17.69
N ARG A 184 13.96 -12.14 18.39
CA ARG A 184 15.23 -12.30 19.13
C ARG A 184 15.11 -13.30 20.28
N ALA A 185 14.00 -13.28 21.02
CA ALA A 185 13.73 -14.26 22.07
C ALA A 185 13.64 -15.70 21.53
N GLU A 186 13.26 -15.87 20.28
CA GLU A 186 13.27 -17.16 19.54
C GLU A 186 14.67 -17.57 19.03
N GLY A 187 15.71 -16.78 19.34
CA GLY A 187 17.09 -17.06 18.91
C GLY A 187 17.44 -16.53 17.52
N VAL A 188 16.56 -15.76 16.89
CA VAL A 188 16.85 -15.12 15.60
C VAL A 188 17.87 -14.00 15.79
N ARG A 189 19.05 -14.17 15.21
CA ARG A 189 20.16 -13.22 15.36
C ARG A 189 20.06 -12.01 14.44
N ARG A 190 19.51 -12.19 13.22
CA ARG A 190 19.34 -11.13 12.22
C ARG A 190 17.86 -10.93 11.93
N VAL A 191 17.38 -9.70 12.04
CA VAL A 191 15.99 -9.30 11.83
C VAL A 191 15.93 -8.20 10.78
N ALA A 192 15.10 -8.42 9.77
CA ALA A 192 14.73 -7.41 8.78
C ALA A 192 13.30 -6.92 9.05
N VAL A 193 13.07 -5.63 8.93
CA VAL A 193 11.74 -5.02 9.00
C VAL A 193 11.34 -4.53 7.61
N ALA A 194 10.17 -4.97 7.14
CA ALA A 194 9.61 -4.59 5.86
C ALA A 194 8.30 -3.81 6.05
N PRO A 195 8.31 -2.49 5.80
CA PRO A 195 7.10 -1.69 5.81
C PRO A 195 6.15 -2.06 4.65
N TYR A 196 5.02 -2.67 4.98
CA TYR A 196 3.91 -2.94 4.08
C TYR A 196 2.96 -1.73 4.00
N VAL A 197 3.50 -0.64 3.49
CA VAL A 197 2.79 0.62 3.24
C VAL A 197 3.25 1.22 1.92
N ILE A 198 2.36 1.94 1.22
CA ILE A 198 2.63 2.38 -0.15
C ILE A 198 3.56 3.60 -0.19
N ALA A 199 3.36 4.57 0.70
CA ALA A 199 4.05 5.85 0.65
C ALA A 199 4.53 6.30 2.04
N PRO A 200 5.54 7.19 2.10
CA PRO A 200 6.05 7.72 3.36
C PRO A 200 5.00 8.53 4.15
N GLY A 201 5.25 8.73 5.43
CA GLY A 201 4.37 9.43 6.36
C GLY A 201 4.52 8.92 7.79
N ARG A 202 3.63 9.39 8.68
CA ARG A 202 3.70 9.10 10.12
C ARG A 202 3.73 7.60 10.47
N LEU A 203 3.01 6.77 9.73
CA LEU A 203 2.93 5.32 10.01
C LEU A 203 4.25 4.59 9.67
N PRO A 204 4.82 4.70 8.46
CA PRO A 204 6.16 4.16 8.22
C PRO A 204 7.23 4.80 9.08
N ASP A 205 7.12 6.09 9.44
CA ASP A 205 8.06 6.73 10.36
C ASP A 205 8.01 6.07 11.76
N ARG A 206 6.82 5.68 12.24
CA ARG A 206 6.68 4.89 13.49
C ARG A 206 7.27 3.48 13.37
N ILE A 207 7.07 2.82 12.22
CA ILE A 207 7.68 1.51 11.95
C ILE A 207 9.21 1.63 12.00
N ALA A 208 9.77 2.66 11.37
CA ALA A 208 11.20 2.92 11.36
C ALA A 208 11.74 3.17 12.78
N ALA A 209 11.02 3.97 13.58
CA ALA A 209 11.39 4.23 14.98
C ALA A 209 11.40 2.95 15.81
N GLY A 210 10.35 2.12 15.73
CA GLY A 210 10.29 0.85 16.46
C GLY A 210 11.33 -0.17 16.01
N ALA A 211 11.65 -0.20 14.71
CA ALA A 211 12.74 -1.03 14.17
C ALA A 211 14.10 -0.62 14.74
N ALA A 212 14.39 0.69 14.80
CA ALA A 212 15.63 1.23 15.36
C ALA A 212 15.71 0.99 16.87
N GLU A 213 14.63 1.21 17.60
CA GLU A 213 14.55 1.00 19.06
C GLU A 213 14.87 -0.45 19.46
N ALA A 214 14.33 -1.42 18.71
CA ALA A 214 14.59 -2.84 18.96
C ALA A 214 15.88 -3.36 18.28
N GLY A 215 16.64 -2.46 17.63
CA GLY A 215 17.92 -2.75 17.00
C GLY A 215 17.84 -3.70 15.82
N ALA A 216 16.80 -3.63 14.97
CA ALA A 216 16.73 -4.44 13.76
C ALA A 216 17.90 -4.11 12.79
N GLU A 217 18.52 -5.14 12.21
CA GLU A 217 19.70 -4.99 11.36
C GLU A 217 19.38 -4.38 10.01
N VAL A 218 18.16 -4.58 9.51
CA VAL A 218 17.73 -4.07 8.21
C VAL A 218 16.33 -3.46 8.32
N LEU A 219 16.17 -2.26 7.78
CA LEU A 219 14.88 -1.63 7.53
C LEU A 219 14.72 -1.38 6.03
N ALA A 220 13.73 -2.02 5.42
CA ALA A 220 13.39 -1.78 4.03
C ALA A 220 12.65 -0.46 3.83
N GLY A 221 12.72 0.10 2.62
CA GLY A 221 11.87 1.22 2.23
C GLY A 221 10.38 0.82 2.13
N VAL A 222 9.50 1.82 2.12
CA VAL A 222 8.07 1.63 1.76
C VAL A 222 7.94 1.04 0.35
N LEU A 223 6.78 0.46 0.02
CA LEU A 223 6.56 -0.15 -1.31
C LEU A 223 6.86 0.84 -2.45
N GLY A 224 6.46 2.10 -2.28
CA GLY A 224 6.83 3.22 -3.15
C GLY A 224 6.42 3.01 -4.61
N PRO A 225 7.04 3.73 -5.57
CA PRO A 225 6.71 3.61 -6.99
C PRO A 225 7.43 2.42 -7.65
N ALA A 226 7.44 1.26 -6.98
CA ALA A 226 8.11 0.07 -7.49
C ALA A 226 7.47 -0.38 -8.83
N PRO A 227 8.26 -0.87 -9.79
CA PRO A 227 7.74 -1.35 -11.08
C PRO A 227 6.69 -2.46 -10.93
N GLU A 228 6.85 -3.34 -9.94
CA GLU A 228 5.95 -4.44 -9.67
C GLU A 228 4.59 -3.92 -9.19
N LEU A 229 4.59 -2.93 -8.28
CA LEU A 229 3.38 -2.23 -7.88
C LEU A 229 2.75 -1.47 -9.06
N ALA A 230 3.54 -0.79 -9.89
CA ALA A 230 3.01 -0.08 -11.06
C ALA A 230 2.37 -1.02 -12.10
N ARG A 231 2.80 -2.29 -12.19
CA ARG A 231 2.17 -3.31 -13.06
C ARG A 231 0.87 -3.87 -12.50
N LEU A 232 0.68 -3.77 -11.18
CA LEU A 232 -0.54 -4.22 -10.50
C LEU A 232 -1.71 -3.25 -10.71
N LEU A 233 -1.40 -1.97 -10.92
CA LEU A 233 -2.34 -0.90 -11.27
C LEU A 233 -2.74 -0.97 -12.76
#